data_AF-A0A8J6DV37-F1
#
_entry.id   AF-A0A8J6DV37-F1
#
_cell.length_a   1.000
_cell.length_b   1.000
_cell.length_c   1.000
_cell.angle_alpha   90.00
_cell.angle_beta   90.00
_cell.angle_gamma   90.00
#
_symmetry.space_group_name_H-M   'P 1'
#
loop_
_entity.id
_entity.type
_entity.pdbx_description
1 polymer ?
#
loop_
_entity_poly.entity_id
_entity_poly.type
_entity_poly.pdbx_seq_one_letter_code
_entity_poly.pdbx_strand_id
1 'polypeptide(L)'
;MKGVKKNTTEEYLYLDFSHQIEGCIFPLHTSVTLFLLSYCDCKIFKVCLVLTKESTDISSLKNVLSQDADVQIISRQELPPIVQSCCLPAVVERPANFCRAGLAVILRHIIQKSYEADPSKKEILELLGFKKTCLKACAEVSQWTRLCERTIPSAIENFLKDSSGQHPAIPAEIMLLENKLGEPVRVHNDDKLRRQKLKQQKAAGVGLSLPKGETKSEPQKQDTCDEVGSSSQSLELQVAFSKLTVHEGPAAANREPAHIRKASTAALPPLEHVFAEGLYFTLADIVLLPCIHQFLVRFPGVIICKNLSEKLVEFPLLVAWYRRIQDVPRVKKAAFQCGIHFLHLPESQTTSRERQPNAAEAPGMEEQNDPSFVGGPRPTMTKLMEKGIEVMFSPHPCPAWTLDWNNLPAAVSPKEGEFLLSFKFYS
;
A
#
# COMPACT_ATOMS: atom_id res chain seq x y z
N MET A 1 -2.61 19.74 43.28
CA MET A 1 -3.20 19.24 42.03
C MET A 1 -2.53 17.91 41.70
N LYS A 2 -3.29 16.81 41.72
CA LYS A 2 -2.76 15.45 41.51
C LYS A 2 -2.34 15.31 40.04
N GLY A 3 -1.04 15.09 39.81
CA GLY A 3 -0.53 14.69 38.52
C GLY A 3 -1.13 13.34 38.14
N VAL A 4 -1.85 13.32 37.02
CA VAL A 4 -2.30 12.08 36.39
C VAL A 4 -1.03 11.34 35.96
N LYS A 5 -0.66 10.29 36.71
CA LYS A 5 0.32 9.31 36.25
C LYS A 5 -0.24 8.71 34.97
N LYS A 6 0.35 9.03 33.81
CA LYS A 6 0.18 8.24 32.59
C LYS A 6 0.70 6.84 32.95
N ASN A 7 -0.20 5.89 33.19
CA ASN A 7 0.18 4.49 33.22
C ASN A 7 0.75 4.17 31.83
N THR A 8 2.05 3.91 31.76
CA THR A 8 2.69 3.41 30.54
C THR A 8 2.15 2.01 30.29
N THR A 9 1.12 1.93 29.45
CA THR A 9 0.58 0.65 29.00
C THR A 9 1.57 0.02 28.03
N GLU A 10 1.99 -1.21 28.35
CA GLU A 10 2.92 -1.95 27.50
C GLU A 10 2.14 -2.64 26.38
N GLU A 11 2.57 -2.45 25.14
CA GLU A 11 1.97 -3.09 23.98
C GLU A 11 2.85 -4.24 23.49
N TYR A 12 2.27 -5.44 23.45
CA TYR A 12 2.92 -6.66 23.00
C TYR A 12 2.47 -6.98 21.58
N LEU A 13 3.41 -7.07 20.65
CA LEU A 13 3.17 -7.43 19.25
C LEU A 13 3.54 -8.90 19.03
N TYR A 14 2.59 -9.70 18.62
CA TYR A 14 2.74 -11.13 18.34
C TYR A 14 2.80 -11.37 16.84
N LEU A 15 3.84 -12.04 16.38
CA LEU A 15 4.13 -12.32 14.97
C LEU A 15 4.40 -13.81 14.78
N ASP A 16 3.94 -14.38 13.66
CA ASP A 16 4.25 -15.77 13.34
C ASP A 16 5.72 -15.95 12.98
N PHE A 17 6.30 -17.07 13.42
CA PHE A 17 7.67 -17.43 13.13
C PHE A 17 7.77 -18.89 12.68
N SER A 18 8.44 -19.10 11.55
CA SER A 18 8.70 -20.42 10.97
C SER A 18 10.17 -20.55 10.60
N HIS A 19 10.81 -21.65 11.00
CA HIS A 19 12.18 -21.97 10.61
C HIS A 19 12.19 -22.86 9.36
N GLN A 20 13.07 -22.57 8.38
CA GLN A 20 13.37 -23.50 7.28
C GLN A 20 14.84 -23.92 7.32
N ILE A 21 15.13 -25.11 6.77
CA ILE A 21 16.40 -25.83 6.92
C ILE A 21 17.61 -25.07 6.34
N GLU A 22 17.37 -24.12 5.43
CA GLU A 22 18.40 -23.31 4.76
C GLU A 22 18.44 -21.84 5.23
N GLY A 23 17.71 -21.49 6.29
CA GLY A 23 17.67 -20.14 6.86
C GLY A 23 16.31 -19.77 7.48
N CYS A 24 16.28 -18.65 8.20
CA CYS A 24 15.04 -18.10 8.75
C CYS A 24 14.24 -17.38 7.65
N ILE A 25 13.27 -18.05 7.02
CA ILE A 25 12.28 -17.37 6.17
C ILE A 25 11.07 -17.05 7.05
N PHE A 26 10.90 -15.76 7.36
CA PHE A 26 9.70 -15.28 8.05
C PHE A 26 8.47 -15.41 7.14
N PRO A 27 7.29 -15.75 7.70
CA PRO A 27 6.02 -15.51 7.02
C PRO A 27 5.95 -14.08 6.49
N LEU A 28 5.28 -13.86 5.36
CA LEU A 28 5.27 -12.55 4.70
C LEU A 28 4.59 -11.49 5.56
N HIS A 29 3.53 -11.83 6.28
CA HIS A 29 2.90 -10.92 7.25
C HIS A 29 3.87 -10.46 8.35
N THR A 30 4.73 -11.36 8.84
CA THR A 30 5.78 -11.05 9.81
C THR A 30 6.86 -10.16 9.18
N SER A 31 7.33 -10.53 7.98
CA SER A 31 8.34 -9.75 7.23
C SER A 31 7.87 -8.31 6.99
N VAL A 32 6.63 -8.13 6.55
CA VAL A 32 6.01 -6.81 6.33
C VAL A 32 5.93 -6.01 7.63
N THR A 33 5.53 -6.65 8.72
CA THR A 33 5.40 -5.96 10.01
C THR A 33 6.75 -5.51 10.56
N LEU A 34 7.76 -6.38 10.50
CA LEU A 34 9.14 -6.05 10.90
C LEU A 34 9.73 -4.95 10.00
N PHE A 35 9.46 -5.01 8.69
CA PHE A 35 9.89 -3.97 7.75
C PHE A 35 9.31 -2.61 8.11
N LEU A 36 8.02 -2.53 8.47
CA LEU A 36 7.41 -1.26 8.89
C LEU A 36 7.98 -0.76 10.22
N LEU A 37 8.19 -1.64 11.21
CA LEU A 37 8.82 -1.25 12.48
C LEU A 37 10.20 -0.62 12.24
N SER A 38 10.98 -1.24 11.36
CA SER A 38 12.29 -0.78 10.91
C SER A 38 12.21 0.57 10.16
N TYR A 39 11.27 0.70 9.22
CA TYR A 39 11.02 1.94 8.48
C TYR A 39 10.65 3.12 9.39
N CYS A 40 9.84 2.86 10.41
CA CYS A 40 9.41 3.87 11.38
C CYS A 40 10.46 4.15 12.47
N ASP A 41 11.47 3.29 12.62
CA ASP A 41 12.36 3.25 13.79
C ASP A 41 11.56 3.15 15.10
N CYS A 42 10.58 2.25 15.11
CA CYS A 42 9.59 2.11 16.18
C CYS A 42 10.01 1.06 17.21
N LYS A 43 10.25 1.50 18.44
CA LYS A 43 10.66 0.65 19.59
C LYS A 43 9.61 0.58 20.70
N ILE A 44 8.37 0.94 20.39
CA ILE A 44 7.27 1.02 21.36
C ILE A 44 6.75 -0.37 21.74
N PHE A 45 6.78 -1.30 20.78
CA PHE A 45 6.21 -2.63 20.92
C PHE A 45 7.24 -3.61 21.45
N LYS A 46 6.83 -4.45 22.42
CA LYS A 46 7.58 -5.65 22.80
C LYS A 46 7.23 -6.75 21.79
N VAL A 47 8.21 -7.16 20.98
CA VAL A 47 7.96 -8.07 19.86
C VAL A 47 8.08 -9.52 20.31
N CYS A 48 7.08 -10.32 20.00
CA CYS A 48 6.97 -11.73 20.35
C CYS A 48 6.88 -12.56 19.07
N LEU A 49 7.92 -13.32 18.77
CA LEU A 49 7.94 -14.29 17.67
C LEU A 49 7.35 -15.62 18.14
N VAL A 50 6.25 -16.03 17.52
CA VAL A 50 5.47 -17.22 17.90
C VAL A 50 5.82 -18.38 16.99
N LEU A 51 6.37 -19.44 17.56
CA LEU A 51 6.72 -20.65 16.80
C LEU A 51 5.45 -21.37 16.28
N THR A 52 5.34 -21.46 14.95
CA THR A 52 4.22 -22.12 14.25
C THR A 52 4.37 -23.64 14.15
N LYS A 53 5.60 -24.17 14.26
CA LYS A 53 5.91 -25.60 14.31
C LYS A 53 6.81 -25.87 15.51
N GLU A 54 6.59 -27.00 16.19
CA GLU A 54 7.45 -27.48 17.27
C GLU A 54 8.79 -27.94 16.67
N SER A 55 9.70 -27.00 16.40
CA SER A 55 11.10 -27.34 16.17
C SER A 55 11.75 -27.59 17.53
N THR A 56 12.38 -28.74 17.69
CA THR A 56 13.05 -29.18 18.93
C THR A 56 14.22 -28.29 19.37
N ASP A 57 14.70 -27.38 18.52
CA ASP A 57 15.87 -26.51 18.74
C ASP A 57 15.52 -25.04 19.04
N ILE A 58 14.60 -24.82 20.00
CA ILE A 58 14.25 -23.47 20.48
C ILE A 58 15.48 -22.74 21.08
N SER A 59 16.42 -23.49 21.67
CA SER A 59 17.63 -22.98 22.32
C SER A 59 18.64 -22.40 21.33
N SER A 60 18.86 -23.07 20.19
CA SER A 60 19.76 -22.65 19.11
C SER A 60 19.28 -21.34 18.47
N LEU A 61 17.95 -21.18 18.37
CA LEU A 61 17.30 -20.08 17.69
C LEU A 61 17.29 -18.79 18.52
N LYS A 62 17.16 -18.92 19.86
CA LYS A 62 17.34 -17.80 20.79
C LYS A 62 18.71 -17.14 20.63
N ASN A 63 19.78 -17.89 20.36
CA ASN A 63 21.12 -17.32 20.23
C ASN A 63 21.34 -16.49 18.97
N VAL A 64 20.59 -16.73 17.88
CA VAL A 64 20.74 -16.02 16.60
C VAL A 64 19.95 -14.71 16.58
N LEU A 65 18.76 -14.67 17.19
CA LEU A 65 17.87 -13.51 17.16
C LEU A 65 17.92 -12.63 18.43
N SER A 66 18.40 -13.13 19.58
CA SER A 66 18.40 -12.37 20.86
C SER A 66 19.51 -11.33 20.99
N GLN A 67 20.17 -10.91 19.91
CA GLN A 67 21.09 -9.77 19.97
C GLN A 67 20.34 -8.42 20.06
N ASP A 68 19.07 -8.37 19.66
CA ASP A 68 18.17 -7.24 19.92
C ASP A 68 17.28 -7.54 21.14
N ALA A 69 17.50 -6.81 22.23
CA ALA A 69 16.88 -7.03 23.54
C ALA A 69 15.33 -6.93 23.58
N ASP A 70 14.70 -6.46 22.50
CA ASP A 70 13.26 -6.19 22.42
C ASP A 70 12.45 -7.31 21.73
N VAL A 71 13.12 -8.40 21.31
CA VAL A 71 12.48 -9.55 20.64
C VAL A 71 12.52 -10.79 21.54
N GLN A 72 11.35 -11.33 21.86
CA GLN A 72 11.19 -12.60 22.58
C GLN A 72 10.62 -13.69 21.67
N ILE A 73 11.12 -14.92 21.79
CA ILE A 73 10.57 -16.09 21.10
C ILE A 73 9.74 -16.90 22.09
N ILE A 74 8.48 -17.17 21.73
CA ILE A 74 7.52 -17.90 22.56
C ILE A 74 6.85 -19.04 21.77
N SER A 75 6.38 -20.05 22.49
CA SER A 75 5.54 -21.10 21.93
C SER A 75 4.09 -20.63 21.77
N ARG A 76 3.30 -21.36 20.98
CA ARG A 76 1.89 -21.04 20.77
C ARG A 76 1.06 -21.17 22.05
N GLN A 77 1.47 -22.02 22.99
CA GLN A 77 0.80 -22.24 24.28
C GLN A 77 1.00 -21.05 25.24
N GLU A 78 2.06 -20.27 25.07
CA GLU A 78 2.36 -19.08 25.86
C GLU A 78 1.60 -17.82 25.39
N LEU A 79 0.85 -17.92 24.29
CA LEU A 79 0.03 -16.81 23.80
C LEU A 79 -1.11 -16.48 24.77
N PRO A 80 -1.44 -15.19 24.96
CA PRO A 80 -2.66 -14.81 25.66
C PRO A 80 -3.90 -15.43 24.99
N PRO A 81 -4.92 -15.87 25.74
CA PRO A 81 -6.11 -16.54 25.17
C PRO A 81 -6.81 -15.74 24.06
N ILE A 82 -6.86 -14.41 24.21
CA ILE A 82 -7.44 -13.52 23.20
C ILE A 82 -6.67 -13.54 21.87
N VAL A 83 -5.34 -13.70 21.92
CA VAL A 83 -4.47 -13.77 20.73
C VAL A 83 -4.54 -15.14 20.07
N GLN A 84 -4.71 -16.21 20.85
CA GLN A 84 -4.88 -17.57 20.30
C GLN A 84 -6.09 -17.70 19.37
N SER A 85 -7.09 -16.84 19.55
CA SER A 85 -8.30 -16.78 18.73
C SER A 85 -8.17 -15.88 17.48
N CYS A 86 -7.00 -15.27 17.28
CA CYS A 86 -6.72 -14.35 16.17
C CYS A 86 -5.69 -14.94 15.21
N CYS A 87 -5.73 -14.49 13.94
CA CYS A 87 -4.60 -14.62 13.04
C CYS A 87 -3.53 -13.58 13.42
N LEU A 88 -2.26 -13.95 13.40
CA LEU A 88 -1.17 -12.99 13.58
C LEU A 88 -0.95 -12.22 12.26
N PRO A 89 -0.50 -10.95 12.30
CA PRO A 89 -0.02 -10.22 13.47
C PRO A 89 -1.15 -9.75 14.40
N ALA A 90 -0.85 -9.68 15.70
CA ALA A 90 -1.78 -9.18 16.71
C ALA A 90 -1.06 -8.35 17.78
N VAL A 91 -1.73 -7.31 18.31
CA VAL A 91 -1.22 -6.46 19.39
C VAL A 91 -2.17 -6.50 20.57
N VAL A 92 -1.61 -6.71 21.78
CA VAL A 92 -2.35 -6.64 23.04
C VAL A 92 -1.76 -5.54 23.92
N GLU A 93 -2.65 -4.68 24.43
CA GLU A 93 -2.31 -3.68 25.45
C GLU A 93 -2.51 -4.28 26.84
N ARG A 94 -1.54 -4.10 27.74
CA ARG A 94 -1.67 -4.55 29.14
C ARG A 94 -2.23 -3.44 30.05
N PRO A 95 -3.15 -3.77 30.98
CA PRO A 95 -3.68 -5.11 31.30
C PRO A 95 -4.70 -5.63 30.25
N ALA A 96 -4.60 -6.93 29.94
CA ALA A 96 -5.03 -7.59 28.70
C ALA A 96 -6.54 -7.68 28.43
N ASN A 97 -7.18 -6.56 28.04
CA ASN A 97 -8.61 -6.53 27.68
C ASN A 97 -8.88 -6.19 26.21
N PHE A 98 -7.85 -5.77 25.46
CA PHE A 98 -8.01 -5.29 24.11
C PHE A 98 -6.96 -5.91 23.18
N CYS A 99 -7.42 -6.54 22.10
CA CYS A 99 -6.58 -7.14 21.08
C CYS A 99 -6.90 -6.50 19.73
N ARG A 100 -5.87 -6.01 19.05
CA ARG A 100 -5.91 -5.62 17.63
C ARG A 100 -5.33 -6.79 16.84
N ALA A 101 -5.96 -7.17 15.73
CA ALA A 101 -5.45 -8.24 14.88
C ALA A 101 -5.76 -7.94 13.41
N GLY A 102 -4.97 -8.54 12.52
CA GLY A 102 -5.02 -8.28 11.08
C GLY A 102 -3.91 -7.33 10.65
N LEU A 103 -3.26 -7.63 9.53
CA LEU A 103 -2.06 -6.93 9.10
C LEU A 103 -2.34 -5.45 8.84
N ALA A 104 -3.40 -5.10 8.09
CA ALA A 104 -3.71 -3.69 7.82
C ALA A 104 -3.97 -2.90 9.11
N VAL A 105 -4.69 -3.50 10.07
CA VAL A 105 -4.98 -2.90 11.38
C VAL A 105 -3.70 -2.67 12.17
N ILE A 106 -2.83 -3.69 12.27
CA ILE A 106 -1.58 -3.62 13.02
C ILE A 106 -0.61 -2.61 12.41
N LEU A 107 -0.45 -2.60 11.09
CA LEU A 107 0.46 -1.66 10.42
C LEU A 107 0.02 -0.21 10.62
N ARG A 108 -1.29 0.07 10.50
CA ARG A 108 -1.83 1.40 10.79
C ARG A 108 -1.63 1.80 12.25
N HIS A 109 -1.81 0.85 13.19
CA HIS A 109 -1.55 1.08 14.62
C HIS A 109 -0.07 1.39 14.89
N ILE A 110 0.87 0.67 14.25
CA ILE A 110 2.31 0.96 14.34
C ILE A 110 2.61 2.37 13.84
N ILE A 111 2.07 2.78 12.70
CA ILE A 111 2.25 4.15 12.16
C ILE A 111 1.76 5.19 13.17
N GLN A 112 0.57 4.97 13.73
CA GLN A 112 -0.04 5.91 14.67
C GLN A 112 0.79 6.05 15.94
N LYS A 113 1.21 4.92 16.54
CA LYS A 113 2.06 4.92 17.74
C LYS A 113 3.43 5.53 17.48
N SER A 114 4.03 5.24 16.33
CA SER A 114 5.32 5.83 15.94
C SER A 114 5.24 7.35 15.86
N TYR A 115 4.15 7.88 15.28
CA TYR A 115 3.90 9.31 15.20
C TYR A 115 3.57 9.94 16.57
N GLU A 116 2.81 9.25 17.42
CA GLU A 116 2.51 9.71 18.78
C GLU A 116 3.77 9.81 19.65
N ALA A 117 4.73 8.90 19.46
CA ALA A 117 6.01 8.92 20.17
C ALA A 117 6.96 10.00 19.63
N ASP A 118 6.92 10.28 18.33
CA ASP A 118 7.72 11.33 17.70
C ASP A 118 6.91 12.12 16.65
N PRO A 119 6.19 13.18 17.07
CA PRO A 119 5.36 13.99 16.17
C PRO A 119 6.16 14.77 15.11
N SER A 120 7.49 14.81 15.19
CA SER A 120 8.33 15.46 14.18
C SER A 120 8.35 14.68 12.86
N LYS A 121 8.14 13.36 12.92
CA LYS A 121 8.14 12.44 11.78
C LYS A 121 6.78 12.42 11.04
N LYS A 122 6.32 13.58 10.56
CA LYS A 122 5.02 13.72 9.87
C LYS A 122 4.90 12.81 8.64
N GLU A 123 6.00 12.55 7.95
CA GLU A 123 6.10 11.66 6.78
C GLU A 123 5.68 10.22 7.08
N ILE A 124 5.81 9.75 8.34
CA ILE A 124 5.32 8.43 8.74
C ILE A 124 3.78 8.39 8.64
N LEU A 125 3.12 9.47 9.04
CA LEU A 125 1.66 9.56 8.99
C LEU A 125 1.13 9.66 7.55
N GLU A 126 1.94 10.18 6.62
CA GLU A 126 1.62 10.24 5.19
C GLU A 126 1.51 8.86 4.54
N LEU A 127 2.12 7.82 5.12
CA LEU A 127 1.94 6.44 4.68
C LEU A 127 0.47 5.99 4.71
N LEU A 128 -0.35 6.58 5.57
CA LEU A 128 -1.79 6.30 5.60
C LEU A 128 -2.53 6.86 4.38
N GLY A 129 -1.84 7.55 3.48
CA GLY A 129 -2.41 8.12 2.27
C GLY A 129 -3.29 9.34 2.54
N PHE A 130 -3.92 9.83 1.48
CA PHE A 130 -4.82 10.99 1.57
C PHE A 130 -5.95 10.72 2.56
N LYS A 131 -6.19 11.65 3.50
CA LYS A 131 -7.18 11.50 4.59
C LYS A 131 -7.03 10.19 5.40
N LYS A 132 -5.83 9.61 5.44
CA LYS A 132 -5.53 8.36 6.16
C LYS A 132 -6.33 7.15 5.67
N THR A 133 -6.72 7.09 4.39
CA THR A 133 -7.60 6.02 3.85
C THR A 133 -6.89 4.77 3.35
N CYS A 134 -5.56 4.81 3.13
CA CYS A 134 -4.78 3.66 2.65
C CYS A 134 -4.97 2.46 3.57
N LEU A 135 -5.45 1.34 3.02
CA LEU A 135 -5.78 0.11 3.74
C LEU A 135 -6.68 0.31 4.98
N LYS A 136 -7.53 1.36 4.99
CA LYS A 136 -8.48 1.61 6.10
C LYS A 136 -9.66 0.63 6.09
N ALA A 137 -10.16 0.32 4.89
CA ALA A 137 -11.30 -0.56 4.70
C ALA A 137 -10.87 -2.04 4.85
N CYS A 138 -11.68 -2.86 5.50
CA CYS A 138 -11.39 -4.27 5.72
C CYS A 138 -11.28 -5.06 4.40
N ALA A 139 -10.54 -6.17 4.41
CA ALA A 139 -10.38 -7.04 3.25
C ALA A 139 -11.72 -7.63 2.73
N GLU A 140 -12.75 -7.71 3.55
CA GLU A 140 -14.09 -8.17 3.17
C GLU A 140 -14.79 -7.21 2.22
N VAL A 141 -14.51 -5.90 2.33
CA VAL A 141 -15.21 -4.83 1.61
C VAL A 141 -14.34 -4.14 0.55
N SER A 142 -13.01 -4.18 0.71
CA SER A 142 -12.07 -3.56 -0.21
C SER A 142 -11.27 -4.62 -0.95
N GLN A 143 -11.44 -4.67 -2.28
CA GLN A 143 -10.64 -5.55 -3.13
C GLN A 143 -9.14 -5.22 -3.04
N TRP A 144 -8.79 -3.94 -2.95
CA TRP A 144 -7.40 -3.51 -2.81
C TRP A 144 -6.81 -3.94 -1.47
N THR A 145 -7.54 -3.77 -0.37
CA THR A 145 -7.06 -4.25 0.94
C THR A 145 -6.92 -5.76 0.94
N ARG A 146 -7.90 -6.49 0.36
CA ARG A 146 -7.82 -7.95 0.23
C ARG A 146 -6.58 -8.39 -0.54
N LEU A 147 -6.30 -7.71 -1.66
CA LEU A 147 -5.16 -8.02 -2.51
C LEU A 147 -3.83 -7.85 -1.76
N CYS A 148 -3.63 -6.70 -1.11
CA CYS A 148 -2.42 -6.39 -0.36
C CYS A 148 -2.27 -7.24 0.92
N GLU A 149 -3.34 -7.38 1.69
CA GLU A 149 -3.29 -7.96 3.04
C GLU A 149 -3.34 -9.49 3.05
N ARG A 150 -4.02 -10.10 2.08
CA ARG A 150 -4.32 -11.54 2.10
C ARG A 150 -3.82 -12.24 0.85
N THR A 151 -4.31 -11.84 -0.32
CA THR A 151 -4.16 -12.67 -1.52
C THR A 151 -2.72 -12.72 -2.01
N ILE A 152 -2.03 -11.58 -2.14
CA ILE A 152 -0.62 -11.54 -2.58
C ILE A 152 0.30 -12.26 -1.58
N PRO A 153 0.28 -11.96 -0.26
CA PRO A 153 1.10 -12.69 0.69
C PRO A 153 0.89 -14.21 0.64
N SER A 154 -0.36 -14.68 0.67
CA SER A 154 -0.64 -16.12 0.62
C SER A 154 -0.21 -16.77 -0.69
N ALA A 155 -0.45 -16.11 -1.82
CA ALA A 155 -0.07 -16.62 -3.14
C ALA A 155 1.46 -16.78 -3.27
N ILE A 156 2.22 -15.80 -2.78
CA ILE A 156 3.67 -15.85 -2.81
C ILE A 156 4.20 -16.88 -1.83
N GLU A 157 3.67 -16.98 -0.61
CA GLU A 157 4.08 -18.03 0.33
C GLU A 157 3.86 -19.43 -0.22
N ASN A 158 2.76 -19.66 -0.96
CA ASN A 158 2.52 -20.92 -1.65
C ASN A 158 3.53 -21.15 -2.78
N PHE A 159 3.77 -20.12 -3.60
CA PHE A 159 4.80 -20.15 -4.65
C PHE A 159 6.20 -20.47 -4.10
N LEU A 160 6.56 -19.96 -2.92
CA LEU A 160 7.85 -20.24 -2.28
C LEU A 160 7.96 -21.68 -1.74
N LYS A 161 6.83 -22.30 -1.35
CA LYS A 161 6.78 -23.68 -0.84
C LYS A 161 6.86 -24.72 -1.95
N ASP A 162 6.38 -24.40 -3.15
CA ASP A 162 6.45 -25.28 -4.31
C ASP A 162 7.91 -25.45 -4.76
N SER A 163 8.55 -26.48 -4.21
CA SER A 163 9.92 -26.91 -4.48
C SER A 163 10.00 -28.05 -5.50
N SER A 164 8.89 -28.37 -6.17
CA SER A 164 8.90 -29.37 -7.24
C SER A 164 9.69 -28.82 -8.43
N GLY A 165 10.63 -29.60 -8.97
CA GLY A 165 11.61 -29.17 -10.00
C GLY A 165 11.03 -28.80 -11.38
N GLN A 166 9.77 -28.42 -11.47
CA GLN A 166 9.15 -27.82 -12.65
C GLN A 166 9.11 -26.30 -12.46
N HIS A 167 9.14 -25.54 -13.56
CA HIS A 167 9.01 -24.08 -13.51
C HIS A 167 7.70 -23.68 -12.81
N PRO A 168 7.72 -23.16 -11.56
CA PRO A 168 6.50 -22.82 -10.86
C PRO A 168 5.73 -21.76 -11.66
N ALA A 169 4.43 -21.97 -11.82
CA ALA A 169 3.57 -21.03 -12.51
C ALA A 169 3.55 -19.69 -11.77
N ILE A 170 3.52 -18.58 -12.51
CA ILE A 170 3.41 -17.25 -11.91
C ILE A 170 2.05 -17.14 -11.22
N PRO A 171 1.98 -16.71 -9.94
CA PRO A 171 0.71 -16.50 -9.29
C PRO A 171 -0.13 -15.45 -10.02
N ALA A 172 -1.41 -15.75 -10.25
CA ALA A 172 -2.33 -14.86 -10.96
C ALA A 172 -2.48 -13.50 -10.26
N GLU A 173 -2.25 -13.46 -8.95
CA GLU A 173 -2.23 -12.26 -8.12
C GLU A 173 -1.14 -11.27 -8.53
N ILE A 174 0.01 -11.74 -9.02
CA ILE A 174 1.07 -10.86 -9.53
C ILE A 174 0.61 -10.20 -10.84
N MET A 175 -0.12 -10.93 -11.68
CA MET A 175 -0.71 -10.37 -12.90
C MET A 175 -1.84 -9.39 -12.57
N LEU A 176 -2.63 -9.67 -11.54
CA LEU A 176 -3.63 -8.71 -11.05
C LEU A 176 -2.98 -7.43 -10.55
N LEU A 177 -1.84 -7.52 -9.84
CA LEU A 177 -1.09 -6.35 -9.41
C LEU A 177 -0.54 -5.55 -10.60
N GLU A 178 0.05 -6.21 -11.60
CA GLU A 178 0.52 -5.56 -12.83
C GLU A 178 -0.61 -4.80 -13.54
N ASN A 179 -1.77 -5.44 -13.69
CA ASN A 179 -2.96 -4.80 -14.28
C ASN A 179 -3.41 -3.59 -13.47
N LYS A 180 -3.40 -3.68 -12.13
CA LYS A 180 -3.74 -2.57 -11.23
C LYS A 180 -2.78 -1.39 -11.38
N LEU A 181 -1.48 -1.63 -11.51
CA LEU A 181 -0.49 -0.57 -11.76
C LEU A 181 -0.70 0.11 -13.13
N GLY A 182 -1.38 -0.55 -14.07
CA GLY A 182 -1.74 -0.01 -15.38
C GLY A 182 -3.05 0.77 -15.43
N GLU A 183 -3.79 0.82 -14.33
CA GLU A 183 -5.02 1.61 -14.21
C GLU A 183 -4.71 3.12 -14.11
N PRO A 184 -5.58 4.01 -14.60
CA PRO A 184 -5.34 5.45 -14.50
C PRO A 184 -5.48 5.92 -13.05
N VAL A 185 -4.49 6.68 -12.59
CA VAL A 185 -4.48 7.21 -11.22
C VAL A 185 -5.52 8.32 -11.05
N ARG A 186 -6.16 8.34 -9.87
CA ARG A 186 -7.03 9.43 -9.42
C ARG A 186 -6.49 10.01 -8.11
N VAL A 187 -6.23 11.30 -8.09
CA VAL A 187 -5.79 12.04 -6.89
C VAL A 187 -6.67 13.27 -6.66
N HIS A 188 -6.63 13.83 -5.45
CA HIS A 188 -7.47 14.99 -5.08
C HIS A 188 -7.30 16.22 -5.99
N ASN A 189 -6.13 16.35 -6.64
CA ASN A 189 -5.76 17.42 -7.55
C ASN A 189 -5.56 16.93 -9.00
N ASP A 190 -6.23 15.83 -9.36
CA ASP A 190 -6.06 15.10 -10.63
C ASP A 190 -6.14 16.01 -11.85
N ASP A 191 -7.20 16.81 -11.98
CA ASP A 191 -7.37 17.77 -13.09
C ASP A 191 -6.20 18.74 -13.23
N LYS A 192 -5.66 19.22 -12.10
CA LYS A 192 -4.53 20.16 -12.09
C LYS A 192 -3.27 19.49 -12.64
N LEU A 193 -2.98 18.29 -12.15
CA LEU A 193 -1.79 17.54 -12.56
C LEU A 193 -1.89 17.09 -14.01
N ARG A 194 -3.06 16.61 -14.46
CA ARG A 194 -3.25 16.21 -15.86
C ARG A 194 -3.11 17.38 -16.83
N ARG A 195 -3.56 18.58 -16.44
CA ARG A 195 -3.33 19.81 -17.23
C ARG A 195 -1.85 20.18 -17.27
N GLN A 196 -1.11 19.99 -16.18
CA GLN A 196 0.34 20.21 -16.16
C GLN A 196 1.08 19.19 -17.03
N LYS A 197 0.68 17.91 -17.01
CA LYS A 197 1.21 16.84 -17.88
C LYS A 197 1.02 17.20 -19.36
N LEU A 198 -0.18 17.67 -19.71
CA LEU A 198 -0.47 18.12 -21.09
C LEU A 198 0.40 19.30 -21.52
N LYS A 199 0.67 20.26 -20.62
CA LYS A 199 1.58 21.37 -20.92
C LYS A 199 3.01 20.90 -21.15
N GLN A 200 3.52 19.98 -20.31
CA GLN A 200 4.86 19.42 -20.49
C GLN A 200 4.96 18.62 -21.80
N GLN A 201 3.96 17.81 -22.15
CA GLN A 201 3.95 17.07 -23.43
C GLN A 201 3.93 18.00 -24.65
N LYS A 202 3.17 19.10 -24.58
CA LYS A 202 3.15 20.13 -25.64
C LYS A 202 4.47 20.90 -25.72
N ALA A 203 5.10 21.21 -24.59
CA ALA A 203 6.40 21.88 -24.54
C ALA A 203 7.54 20.97 -25.04
N ALA A 204 7.44 19.66 -24.78
CA ALA A 204 8.40 18.65 -25.24
C ALA A 204 8.22 18.26 -26.72
N GLY A 205 7.33 18.93 -27.48
CA GLY A 205 7.14 18.67 -28.91
C GLY A 205 6.47 17.35 -29.25
N VAL A 206 5.90 16.63 -28.28
CA VAL A 206 5.15 15.38 -28.51
C VAL A 206 3.73 15.73 -28.96
N GLY A 207 3.61 16.28 -30.17
CA GLY A 207 2.35 16.56 -30.83
C GLY A 207 1.96 15.41 -31.76
N LEU A 208 0.78 14.83 -31.54
CA LEU A 208 0.03 14.08 -32.54
C LEU A 208 0.06 14.84 -33.87
N SER A 209 0.67 14.24 -34.89
CA SER A 209 0.67 14.75 -36.25
C SER A 209 -0.74 14.59 -36.84
N LEU A 210 -1.50 15.68 -36.85
CA LEU A 210 -2.61 15.85 -37.80
C LEU A 210 -2.05 16.49 -39.08
N PRO A 211 -2.34 15.94 -40.27
CA PRO A 211 -1.67 16.35 -41.49
C PRO A 211 -2.31 17.63 -42.01
N LYS A 212 -1.51 18.67 -42.24
CA LYS A 212 -1.77 19.63 -43.31
C LYS A 212 -0.61 20.59 -43.55
N GLY A 213 -0.18 20.61 -44.81
CA GLY A 213 0.08 21.85 -45.53
C GLY A 213 1.48 22.40 -45.42
N GLU A 214 2.26 22.14 -46.47
CA GLU A 214 3.46 22.87 -46.85
C GLU A 214 3.28 24.40 -46.71
N THR A 215 4.23 25.10 -46.09
CA THR A 215 5.04 26.13 -46.78
C THR A 215 6.10 26.78 -45.87
N LYS A 216 7.35 26.68 -46.33
CA LYS A 216 8.46 27.67 -46.37
C LYS A 216 9.03 28.28 -45.06
N SER A 217 10.29 27.90 -44.89
CA SER A 217 11.45 28.47 -44.18
C SER A 217 11.60 30.00 -44.16
N GLU A 218 12.10 30.56 -43.05
CA GLU A 218 13.46 31.15 -42.90
C GLU A 218 13.73 31.73 -41.48
N PRO A 219 14.99 32.06 -41.09
CA PRO A 219 15.56 31.77 -39.75
C PRO A 219 15.83 32.99 -38.83
N GLN A 220 16.35 32.65 -37.62
CA GLN A 220 17.06 33.47 -36.62
C GLN A 220 16.25 34.11 -35.47
N LYS A 221 16.54 33.65 -34.24
CA LYS A 221 17.43 34.36 -33.29
C LYS A 221 17.81 33.44 -32.12
N GLN A 222 19.12 33.21 -31.97
CA GLN A 222 19.74 32.60 -30.81
C GLN A 222 19.77 33.64 -29.69
N ASP A 223 18.97 33.43 -28.65
CA ASP A 223 19.26 33.97 -27.33
C ASP A 223 19.77 32.81 -26.47
N THR A 224 21.07 32.88 -26.18
CA THR A 224 21.79 32.06 -25.23
C THR A 224 21.27 32.35 -23.82
N CYS A 225 20.65 31.36 -23.18
CA CYS A 225 20.58 31.29 -21.73
C CYS A 225 21.06 29.90 -21.33
N ASP A 226 22.23 29.88 -20.70
CA ASP A 226 22.81 28.71 -20.05
C ASP A 226 21.87 28.24 -18.93
N GLU A 227 21.06 27.22 -19.21
CA GLU A 227 20.53 26.35 -18.15
C GLU A 227 21.06 24.93 -18.34
N VAL A 228 21.96 24.60 -17.43
CA VAL A 228 22.51 23.30 -17.08
C VAL A 228 21.45 22.20 -17.24
N GLY A 229 21.73 21.25 -18.14
CA GLY A 229 20.87 20.10 -18.38
C GLY A 229 20.67 19.22 -17.14
N SER A 230 19.42 19.02 -16.75
CA SER A 230 18.90 17.96 -15.86
C SER A 230 17.39 18.22 -15.70
N SER A 231 16.41 17.37 -16.01
CA SER A 231 16.32 15.91 -16.07
C SER A 231 15.09 15.51 -16.90
N SER A 232 15.21 14.46 -17.70
CA SER A 232 14.11 13.85 -18.49
C SER A 232 13.16 13.00 -17.61
N GLN A 233 12.77 13.49 -16.44
CA GLN A 233 11.87 12.78 -15.53
C GLN A 233 10.41 13.14 -15.80
N SER A 234 9.51 12.15 -15.76
CA SER A 234 8.08 12.39 -15.93
C SER A 234 7.52 13.29 -14.83
N LEU A 235 6.46 14.05 -15.13
CA LEU A 235 5.78 14.90 -14.15
C LEU A 235 5.43 14.11 -12.89
N GLU A 236 4.92 12.90 -13.07
CA GLU A 236 4.51 12.03 -11.98
C GLU A 236 5.68 11.71 -11.05
N LEU A 237 6.86 11.39 -11.59
CA LEU A 237 8.06 11.16 -10.78
C LEU A 237 8.48 12.43 -10.04
N GLN A 238 8.48 13.59 -10.73
CA GLN A 238 8.82 14.86 -10.09
C GLN A 238 7.87 15.18 -8.92
N VAL A 239 6.56 15.03 -9.13
CA VAL A 239 5.52 15.25 -8.10
C VAL A 239 5.69 14.26 -6.95
N ALA A 240 5.91 12.98 -7.24
CA ALA A 240 6.07 11.93 -6.25
C ALA A 240 7.29 12.15 -5.35
N PHE A 241 8.47 12.39 -5.94
CA PHE A 241 9.71 12.59 -5.18
C PHE A 241 9.75 13.94 -4.45
N SER A 242 9.10 14.98 -4.97
CA SER A 242 8.97 16.27 -4.26
C SER A 242 8.19 16.16 -2.95
N LYS A 243 7.32 15.15 -2.81
CA LYS A 243 6.61 14.86 -1.56
C LYS A 243 7.45 14.05 -0.57
N LEU A 244 8.45 13.33 -1.04
CA LEU A 244 9.36 12.54 -0.20
C LEU A 244 10.54 13.36 0.33
N THR A 245 10.91 14.44 -0.35
CA THR A 245 11.95 15.36 0.10
C THR A 245 11.34 16.45 0.99
N VAL A 246 11.80 16.51 2.26
CA VAL A 246 11.38 17.53 3.23
C VAL A 246 12.02 18.88 2.85
N HIS A 247 11.54 19.50 1.78
CA HIS A 247 11.80 20.91 1.52
C HIS A 247 10.47 21.67 1.65
N GLU A 248 10.23 22.20 2.85
CA GLU A 248 9.26 23.29 3.06
C GLU A 248 9.83 24.57 2.41
N GLY A 249 9.74 24.64 1.08
CA GLY A 249 9.76 25.90 0.36
C GLY A 249 8.32 26.44 0.27
N PRO A 250 8.08 27.74 0.42
CA PRO A 250 6.75 28.30 0.22
C PRO A 250 6.31 27.98 -1.21
N ALA A 251 5.20 27.26 -1.35
CA ALA A 251 4.59 27.05 -2.65
C ALA A 251 4.16 28.43 -3.17
N ALA A 252 4.93 28.99 -4.10
CA ALA A 252 4.54 30.22 -4.79
C ALA A 252 3.15 29.99 -5.40
N ALA A 253 2.18 30.77 -4.92
CA ALA A 253 0.81 30.74 -5.42
C ALA A 253 0.79 31.35 -6.83
N ASN A 254 1.25 30.60 -7.83
CA ASN A 254 1.09 30.97 -9.22
C ASN A 254 -0.40 30.84 -9.57
N ARG A 255 -1.11 31.97 -9.54
CA ARG A 255 -2.47 32.10 -10.06
C ARG A 255 -2.45 31.66 -11.53
N GLU A 256 -3.12 30.54 -11.81
CA GLU A 256 -3.19 29.98 -13.16
C GLU A 256 -3.93 30.93 -14.12
N PRO A 257 -3.40 31.18 -15.32
CA PRO A 257 -4.06 32.00 -16.33
C PRO A 257 -5.40 31.41 -16.83
N ALA A 258 -6.37 32.30 -17.11
CA ALA A 258 -7.76 31.97 -17.41
C ALA A 258 -7.99 31.09 -18.67
N HIS A 259 -7.02 31.00 -19.58
CA HIS A 259 -7.15 30.24 -20.85
C HIS A 259 -7.03 28.71 -20.69
N ILE A 260 -6.55 28.22 -19.53
CA ILE A 260 -6.41 26.78 -19.25
C ILE A 260 -7.75 26.12 -18.86
N ARG A 261 -8.78 26.91 -18.55
CA ARG A 261 -10.12 26.42 -18.14
C ARG A 261 -10.97 25.83 -19.26
N LYS A 262 -10.48 25.77 -20.51
CA LYS A 262 -11.29 25.41 -21.69
C LYS A 262 -11.06 24.02 -22.29
N ALA A 263 -10.15 23.20 -21.74
CA ALA A 263 -10.02 21.80 -22.17
C ALA A 263 -11.02 20.91 -21.41
N SER A 264 -11.82 20.15 -22.16
CA SER A 264 -12.72 19.11 -21.64
C SER A 264 -11.93 18.07 -20.85
N THR A 265 -12.41 17.69 -19.67
CA THR A 265 -11.75 16.74 -18.76
C THR A 265 -11.46 15.38 -19.40
N ALA A 266 -12.27 14.98 -20.39
CA ALA A 266 -12.07 13.74 -21.15
C ALA A 266 -10.87 13.77 -22.11
N ALA A 267 -10.34 14.95 -22.45
CA ALA A 267 -9.21 15.13 -23.38
C ALA A 267 -7.85 15.28 -22.68
N LEU A 268 -7.80 15.15 -21.35
CA LEU A 268 -6.57 15.28 -20.58
C LEU A 268 -5.83 13.92 -20.51
N PRO A 269 -4.49 13.89 -20.61
CA PRO A 269 -3.73 12.66 -20.52
C PRO A 269 -3.90 12.04 -19.12
N PRO A 270 -4.04 10.70 -19.01
CA PRO A 270 -4.17 10.04 -17.71
C PRO A 270 -2.87 10.15 -16.92
N LEU A 271 -2.99 10.15 -15.58
CA LEU A 271 -1.85 10.00 -14.68
C LEU A 271 -1.52 8.52 -14.52
N GLU A 272 -0.24 8.22 -14.43
CA GLU A 272 0.28 6.86 -14.28
C GLU A 272 0.72 6.60 -12.83
N HIS A 273 0.70 5.33 -12.42
CA HIS A 273 1.21 4.93 -11.13
C HIS A 273 2.73 5.17 -11.03
N VAL A 274 3.13 5.85 -9.96
CA VAL A 274 4.54 5.87 -9.52
C VAL A 274 4.74 4.78 -8.47
N PHE A 275 3.77 4.69 -7.56
CA PHE A 275 3.66 3.80 -6.41
C PHE A 275 2.36 2.99 -6.47
N ALA A 276 2.16 2.06 -5.55
CA ALA A 276 1.11 1.04 -5.63
C ALA A 276 -0.31 1.62 -5.69
N GLU A 277 -0.64 2.60 -4.85
CA GLU A 277 -1.97 3.25 -4.87
C GLU A 277 -2.07 4.42 -5.86
N GLY A 278 -0.96 4.96 -6.34
CA GLY A 278 -0.97 6.08 -7.27
C GLY A 278 0.35 6.84 -7.33
N LEU A 279 0.31 8.15 -7.14
CA LEU A 279 1.50 9.01 -7.22
C LEU A 279 2.34 9.04 -5.94
N TYR A 280 1.75 8.71 -4.79
CA TYR A 280 2.37 8.90 -3.50
C TYR A 280 2.74 7.56 -2.87
N PHE A 281 3.86 7.54 -2.16
CA PHE A 281 4.30 6.37 -1.41
C PHE A 281 3.40 6.17 -0.18
N THR A 282 2.86 4.97 -0.03
CA THR A 282 1.84 4.66 0.99
C THR A 282 2.16 3.35 1.71
N LEU A 283 1.32 3.01 2.69
CA LEU A 283 1.40 1.74 3.41
C LEU A 283 1.22 0.54 2.48
N ALA A 284 0.49 0.67 1.37
CA ALA A 284 0.38 -0.39 0.37
C ALA A 284 1.76 -0.75 -0.23
N ASP A 285 2.62 0.24 -0.47
CA ASP A 285 3.98 0.00 -0.96
C ASP A 285 4.83 -0.76 0.05
N ILE A 286 4.70 -0.41 1.34
CA ILE A 286 5.36 -1.11 2.45
C ILE A 286 4.90 -2.58 2.54
N VAL A 287 3.61 -2.83 2.35
CA VAL A 287 3.05 -4.20 2.37
C VAL A 287 3.54 -5.02 1.19
N LEU A 288 3.51 -4.44 -0.02
CA LEU A 288 3.83 -5.16 -1.24
C LEU A 288 5.35 -5.41 -1.37
N LEU A 289 6.21 -4.54 -0.87
CA LEU A 289 7.65 -4.63 -1.13
C LEU A 289 8.27 -5.97 -0.68
N PRO A 290 8.15 -6.43 0.59
CA PRO A 290 8.72 -7.71 1.01
C PRO A 290 8.14 -8.89 0.23
N CYS A 291 6.85 -8.83 -0.08
CA CYS A 291 6.15 -9.84 -0.87
C CYS A 291 6.76 -9.96 -2.27
N ILE A 292 6.79 -8.87 -3.01
CA ILE A 292 7.31 -8.83 -4.39
C ILE A 292 8.82 -9.11 -4.42
N HIS A 293 9.58 -8.64 -3.42
CA HIS A 293 10.99 -8.97 -3.29
C HIS A 293 11.21 -10.49 -3.25
N GLN A 294 10.50 -11.20 -2.37
CA GLN A 294 10.62 -12.66 -2.25
C GLN A 294 10.18 -13.38 -3.54
N PHE A 295 9.11 -12.91 -4.17
CA PHE A 295 8.69 -13.40 -5.48
C PHE A 295 9.83 -13.27 -6.51
N LEU A 296 10.42 -12.08 -6.64
CA LEU A 296 11.49 -11.82 -7.61
C LEU A 296 12.76 -12.63 -7.29
N VAL A 297 13.16 -12.74 -6.02
CA VAL A 297 14.34 -13.53 -5.62
C VAL A 297 14.17 -15.01 -5.97
N ARG A 298 12.98 -15.59 -5.72
CA ARG A 298 12.72 -17.01 -5.98
C ARG A 298 12.32 -17.28 -7.43
N PHE A 299 12.02 -16.26 -8.22
CA PHE A 299 11.59 -16.40 -9.60
C PHE A 299 12.69 -17.10 -10.42
N PRO A 300 12.39 -18.25 -11.06
CA PRO A 300 13.37 -19.02 -11.83
C PRO A 300 13.86 -18.18 -13.03
N GLY A 301 15.02 -17.55 -12.86
CA GLY A 301 15.62 -16.64 -13.84
C GLY A 301 16.37 -15.47 -13.22
N VAL A 302 15.99 -15.03 -12.02
CA VAL A 302 16.56 -13.82 -11.39
C VAL A 302 17.94 -14.05 -10.77
N ILE A 303 18.23 -15.26 -10.28
CA ILE A 303 19.52 -15.58 -9.64
C ILE A 303 20.53 -16.20 -10.63
N ILE A 304 20.10 -16.79 -11.75
CA ILE A 304 20.97 -17.73 -12.51
C ILE A 304 21.24 -17.36 -13.98
N CYS A 305 20.44 -16.59 -14.72
CA CYS A 305 20.65 -16.53 -16.18
C CYS A 305 20.40 -15.17 -16.85
N LYS A 306 21.24 -14.90 -17.86
CA LYS A 306 21.15 -13.84 -18.89
C LYS A 306 19.79 -13.77 -19.65
N ASN A 307 18.82 -14.64 -19.32
CA ASN A 307 17.46 -14.70 -19.86
C ASN A 307 16.41 -14.02 -18.96
N LEU A 308 16.86 -13.19 -18.01
CA LEU A 308 16.03 -12.33 -17.14
C LEU A 308 14.93 -11.56 -17.91
N SER A 309 15.14 -11.31 -19.20
CA SER A 309 14.28 -10.47 -20.04
C SER A 309 12.93 -11.11 -20.41
N GLU A 310 12.86 -12.40 -20.77
CA GLU A 310 11.69 -12.90 -21.51
C GLU A 310 10.39 -12.88 -20.69
N LYS A 311 10.44 -13.30 -19.42
CA LYS A 311 9.25 -13.30 -18.54
C LYS A 311 9.04 -11.98 -17.79
N LEU A 312 10.09 -11.21 -17.50
CA LEU A 312 9.92 -9.89 -16.86
C LEU A 312 9.36 -8.84 -17.83
N VAL A 313 9.46 -9.07 -19.15
CA VAL A 313 8.73 -8.28 -20.16
C VAL A 313 7.21 -8.33 -19.96
N GLU A 314 6.69 -9.34 -19.26
CA GLU A 314 5.26 -9.42 -18.89
C GLU A 314 4.88 -8.50 -17.73
N PHE A 315 5.86 -7.99 -16.95
CA PHE A 315 5.65 -7.17 -15.74
C PHE A 315 6.40 -5.82 -15.77
N PRO A 316 6.30 -5.02 -16.85
CA PRO A 316 7.06 -3.78 -16.97
C PRO A 316 6.73 -2.77 -15.86
N LEU A 317 5.47 -2.70 -15.40
CA LEU A 317 5.05 -1.73 -14.39
C LEU A 317 5.49 -2.16 -12.99
N LEU A 318 5.38 -3.45 -12.65
CA LEU A 318 5.91 -4.02 -11.40
C LEU A 318 7.42 -3.80 -11.30
N VAL A 319 8.17 -4.05 -12.39
CA VAL A 319 9.63 -3.85 -12.45
C VAL A 319 9.98 -2.37 -12.29
N ALA A 320 9.22 -1.47 -12.92
CA ALA A 320 9.41 -0.03 -12.75
C ALA A 320 9.10 0.43 -11.31
N TRP A 321 8.01 -0.05 -10.73
CA TRP A 321 7.61 0.20 -9.34
C TRP A 321 8.69 -0.28 -8.36
N TYR A 322 9.17 -1.51 -8.51
CA TYR A 322 10.20 -2.09 -7.64
C TYR A 322 11.52 -1.33 -7.71
N ARG A 323 11.89 -0.78 -8.88
CA ARG A 323 13.05 0.12 -9.02
C ARG A 323 12.82 1.43 -8.27
N ARG A 324 11.69 2.11 -8.49
CA ARG A 324 11.39 3.42 -7.88
C ARG A 324 11.34 3.35 -6.35
N ILE A 325 10.83 2.26 -5.77
CA ILE A 325 10.80 2.08 -4.32
C ILE A 325 12.20 2.06 -3.71
N GLN A 326 13.21 1.56 -4.44
CA GLN A 326 14.59 1.56 -3.97
C GLN A 326 15.14 2.99 -3.84
N ASP A 327 14.58 3.97 -4.54
CA ASP A 327 15.02 5.36 -4.45
C ASP A 327 14.45 6.11 -3.24
N VAL A 328 13.49 5.51 -2.53
CA VAL A 328 12.95 6.07 -1.30
C VAL A 328 13.99 5.91 -0.17
N PRO A 329 14.53 7.00 0.41
CA PRO A 329 15.68 6.93 1.33
C PRO A 329 15.45 6.04 2.56
N ARG A 330 14.26 6.16 3.19
CA ARG A 330 13.89 5.35 4.37
C ARG A 330 13.70 3.87 4.03
N VAL A 331 13.29 3.54 2.80
CA VAL A 331 13.16 2.14 2.35
C VAL A 331 14.52 1.46 2.30
N LYS A 332 15.56 2.13 1.79
CA LYS A 332 16.94 1.58 1.76
C LYS A 332 17.44 1.20 3.14
N LYS A 333 17.24 2.10 4.12
CA LYS A 333 17.60 1.85 5.53
C LYS A 333 16.84 0.65 6.08
N ALA A 334 15.51 0.63 5.93
CA ALA A 334 14.67 -0.45 6.45
C ALA A 334 15.00 -1.81 5.82
N ALA A 335 15.22 -1.84 4.51
CA ALA A 335 15.60 -3.03 3.76
C ALA A 335 16.90 -3.62 4.27
N PHE A 336 17.92 -2.79 4.48
CA PHE A 336 19.20 -3.22 5.05
C PHE A 336 19.01 -3.87 6.44
N GLN A 337 18.24 -3.24 7.32
CA GLN A 337 17.95 -3.77 8.67
C GLN A 337 17.14 -5.06 8.64
N CYS A 338 16.35 -5.30 7.60
CA CYS A 338 15.55 -6.51 7.43
C CYS A 338 16.22 -7.57 6.53
N GLY A 339 17.50 -7.40 6.16
CA GLY A 339 18.22 -8.36 5.30
C GLY A 339 17.69 -8.45 3.86
N ILE A 340 16.97 -7.42 3.38
CA ILE A 340 16.50 -7.33 2.01
C ILE A 340 17.62 -6.76 1.14
N HIS A 341 18.17 -7.60 0.28
CA HIS A 341 19.18 -7.21 -0.70
C HIS A 341 18.51 -6.91 -2.03
N PHE A 342 18.36 -5.63 -2.37
CA PHE A 342 17.66 -5.25 -3.60
C PHE A 342 18.30 -5.85 -4.86
N LEU A 343 17.42 -6.17 -5.80
CA LEU A 343 17.78 -6.74 -7.09
C LEU A 343 17.99 -5.60 -8.09
N HIS A 344 19.10 -5.64 -8.83
CA HIS A 344 19.36 -4.71 -9.91
C HIS A 344 18.68 -5.21 -11.19
N LEU A 345 17.50 -4.68 -11.48
CA LEU A 345 16.72 -5.04 -12.66
C LEU A 345 17.08 -4.12 -13.85
N PRO A 346 17.20 -4.65 -15.08
CA PRO A 346 17.54 -3.85 -16.26
C PRO A 346 16.44 -2.81 -16.57
N GLU A 347 16.86 -1.68 -17.14
CA GLU A 347 15.93 -0.67 -17.63
C GLU A 347 15.22 -1.18 -18.89
N SER A 348 13.97 -1.62 -18.75
CA SER A 348 13.14 -1.91 -19.91
C SER A 348 12.64 -0.60 -20.52
N GLN A 349 12.84 -0.41 -21.83
CA GLN A 349 12.19 0.66 -22.59
C GLN A 349 10.68 0.40 -22.52
N THR A 350 9.94 1.34 -21.95
CA THR A 350 8.48 1.32 -21.89
C THR A 350 7.96 1.53 -23.30
N THR A 351 7.89 0.47 -24.11
CA THR A 351 7.06 0.50 -25.31
C THR A 351 5.62 0.52 -24.84
N SER A 352 4.93 1.61 -25.15
CA SER A 352 3.49 1.75 -24.92
C SER A 352 2.80 0.54 -25.54
N ARG A 353 2.28 -0.37 -24.71
CA ARG A 353 1.42 -1.45 -25.19
C ARG A 353 0.16 -0.79 -25.74
N GLU A 354 0.05 -0.70 -27.07
CA GLU A 354 -1.21 -0.38 -27.72
C GLU A 354 -2.24 -1.39 -27.20
N ARG A 355 -3.21 -0.90 -26.42
CA ARG A 355 -4.30 -1.74 -25.91
C ARG A 355 -5.09 -2.25 -27.11
N GLN A 356 -4.98 -3.54 -27.42
CA GLN A 356 -6.00 -4.21 -28.21
C GLN A 356 -7.28 -4.33 -27.35
N PRO A 357 -8.44 -3.89 -27.85
CA PRO A 357 -9.70 -4.08 -27.16
C PRO A 357 -10.13 -5.54 -27.41
N ASN A 358 -9.90 -6.43 -26.44
CA ASN A 358 -10.58 -7.73 -26.44
C ASN A 358 -11.85 -7.66 -25.62
N ALA A 359 -12.90 -8.17 -26.25
CA ALA A 359 -14.29 -8.05 -25.90
C ALA A 359 -14.73 -9.03 -24.80
N ALA A 360 -15.85 -8.67 -24.18
CA ALA A 360 -16.72 -9.41 -23.28
C ALA A 360 -16.26 -9.55 -21.81
N GLU A 361 -16.23 -8.41 -21.11
CA GLU A 361 -16.67 -8.41 -19.70
C GLU A 361 -18.20 -8.36 -19.68
N ALA A 362 -18.82 -9.35 -19.02
CA ALA A 362 -20.20 -9.23 -18.55
C ALA A 362 -20.27 -8.04 -17.58
N PRO A 363 -21.37 -7.26 -17.56
CA PRO A 363 -21.43 -6.02 -16.80
C PRO A 363 -21.41 -6.32 -15.30
N GLY A 364 -20.22 -6.30 -14.71
CA GLY A 364 -20.06 -5.91 -13.33
C GLY A 364 -20.54 -4.46 -13.26
N MET A 365 -21.61 -4.21 -12.50
CA MET A 365 -22.08 -2.85 -12.23
C MET A 365 -20.91 -2.02 -11.72
N GLU A 366 -20.31 -1.22 -12.60
CA GLU A 366 -19.53 -0.07 -12.19
C GLU A 366 -20.48 0.84 -11.40
N GLU A 367 -20.22 1.00 -10.11
CA GLU A 367 -20.83 2.08 -9.35
C GLU A 367 -20.37 3.40 -9.98
N GLN A 368 -21.25 3.96 -10.82
CA GLN A 368 -21.23 5.38 -11.13
C GLN A 368 -21.32 6.12 -9.80
N ASN A 369 -20.16 6.50 -9.28
CA ASN A 369 -20.06 7.39 -8.13
C ASN A 369 -20.58 8.76 -8.55
N ASP A 370 -21.87 8.94 -8.34
CA ASP A 370 -22.57 10.20 -8.36
C ASP A 370 -21.93 11.14 -7.31
N PRO A 371 -21.45 12.33 -7.71
CA PRO A 371 -20.74 13.26 -6.83
C PRO A 371 -21.59 13.84 -5.68
N SER A 372 -22.86 13.44 -5.57
CA SER A 372 -23.78 13.85 -4.51
C SER A 372 -23.88 12.88 -3.31
N PHE A 373 -23.12 11.78 -3.27
CA PHE A 373 -23.23 10.82 -2.17
C PHE A 373 -22.72 11.37 -0.83
N VAL A 374 -23.64 11.87 -0.01
CA VAL A 374 -23.44 12.17 1.41
C VAL A 374 -24.00 10.99 2.20
N GLY A 375 -23.12 10.12 2.70
CA GLY A 375 -23.48 8.85 3.31
C GLY A 375 -24.37 8.95 4.55
N GLY A 376 -25.46 8.18 4.53
CA GLY A 376 -26.36 7.92 5.65
C GLY A 376 -27.44 6.91 5.21
N PRO A 377 -28.13 6.23 6.14
CA PRO A 377 -29.15 5.24 5.78
C PRO A 377 -30.26 5.85 4.93
N ARG A 378 -30.67 7.10 5.21
CA ARG A 378 -31.76 7.78 4.47
C ARG A 378 -31.41 8.03 2.98
N PRO A 379 -30.26 8.63 2.63
CA PRO A 379 -29.82 8.75 1.23
C PRO A 379 -29.77 7.42 0.46
N THR A 380 -29.29 6.35 1.10
CA THR A 380 -29.22 5.01 0.49
C THR A 380 -30.61 4.42 0.27
N MET A 381 -31.51 4.57 1.24
CA MET A 381 -32.90 4.10 1.16
C MET A 381 -33.66 4.78 0.02
N THR A 382 -33.49 6.09 -0.14
CA THR A 382 -34.12 6.85 -1.24
C THR A 382 -33.70 6.29 -2.60
N LYS A 383 -32.41 6.03 -2.81
CA LYS A 383 -31.90 5.48 -4.07
C LYS A 383 -32.38 4.04 -4.33
N LEU A 384 -32.49 3.22 -3.29
CA LEU A 384 -33.03 1.86 -3.41
C LEU A 384 -34.52 1.89 -3.79
N MET A 385 -35.31 2.77 -3.15
CA MET A 385 -36.72 2.97 -3.50
C MET A 385 -36.90 3.52 -4.93
N GLU A 386 -36.05 4.46 -5.36
CA GLU A 386 -36.03 4.97 -6.75
C GLU A 386 -35.71 3.87 -7.79
N LYS A 387 -35.02 2.81 -7.36
CA LYS A 387 -34.74 1.61 -8.18
C LYS A 387 -35.79 0.51 -8.01
N GLY A 388 -36.92 0.81 -7.36
CA GLY A 388 -38.03 -0.13 -7.17
C GLY A 388 -37.78 -1.19 -6.11
N ILE A 389 -36.75 -1.03 -5.27
CA ILE A 389 -36.46 -1.94 -4.16
C ILE A 389 -37.16 -1.38 -2.91
N GLU A 390 -38.10 -2.13 -2.38
CA GLU A 390 -38.79 -1.78 -1.14
C GLU A 390 -37.84 -1.96 0.05
N VAL A 391 -37.63 -0.89 0.81
CA VAL A 391 -36.74 -0.93 1.96
C VAL A 391 -37.46 -0.39 3.19
N MET A 392 -37.45 -1.15 4.28
CA MET A 392 -38.07 -0.75 5.54
C MET A 392 -37.04 -0.70 6.66
N PHE A 393 -37.18 0.28 7.56
CA PHE A 393 -36.47 0.25 8.83
C PHE A 393 -37.11 -0.83 9.71
N SER A 394 -36.37 -1.88 10.00
CA SER A 394 -36.74 -2.86 11.03
C SER A 394 -35.93 -2.63 12.30
N PRO A 395 -36.52 -2.86 13.48
CA PRO A 395 -35.75 -2.95 14.71
C PRO A 395 -34.76 -4.12 14.63
N HIS A 396 -33.65 -4.03 15.37
CA HIS A 396 -32.67 -5.10 15.44
C HIS A 396 -33.37 -6.41 15.89
N PRO A 397 -33.10 -7.57 15.24
CA PRO A 397 -33.77 -8.84 15.56
C PRO A 397 -33.62 -9.26 17.03
N CYS A 398 -32.57 -8.78 17.69
CA CYS A 398 -32.35 -8.90 19.12
C CYS A 398 -32.39 -7.51 19.77
N PRO A 399 -33.56 -6.96 20.14
CA PRO A 399 -33.67 -5.60 20.69
C PRO A 399 -33.06 -5.46 22.10
N ALA A 400 -32.82 -6.59 22.79
CA ALA A 400 -32.13 -6.63 24.07
C ALA A 400 -30.60 -6.51 23.96
N TRP A 401 -30.03 -6.59 22.75
CA TRP A 401 -28.60 -6.38 22.53
C TRP A 401 -28.31 -4.89 22.43
N THR A 402 -28.18 -4.26 23.60
CA THR A 402 -27.62 -2.91 23.73
C THR A 402 -26.19 -2.99 24.21
N LEU A 403 -25.24 -2.63 23.35
CA LEU A 403 -23.85 -2.42 23.75
C LEU A 403 -23.77 -1.12 24.57
N ASP A 404 -23.19 -1.19 25.76
CA ASP A 404 -22.92 -0.01 26.56
C ASP A 404 -21.68 0.71 26.02
N TRP A 405 -21.93 1.62 25.07
CA TRP A 405 -20.89 2.41 24.41
C TRP A 405 -20.07 3.27 25.37
N ASN A 406 -20.55 3.56 26.59
CA ASN A 406 -19.81 4.36 27.56
C ASN A 406 -18.70 3.57 28.26
N ASN A 407 -18.81 2.24 28.26
CA ASN A 407 -17.85 1.33 28.89
C ASN A 407 -16.84 0.72 27.90
N LEU A 408 -16.98 1.03 26.61
CA LEU A 408 -16.07 0.58 25.56
C LEU A 408 -15.08 1.70 25.19
N PRO A 409 -13.84 1.37 24.76
CA PRO A 409 -12.89 2.36 24.27
C PRO A 409 -13.50 3.21 23.15
N ALA A 410 -13.28 4.53 23.16
CA ALA A 410 -13.86 5.44 22.15
C ALA A 410 -13.60 4.99 20.69
N ALA A 411 -12.43 4.38 20.45
CA ALA A 411 -12.02 3.81 19.16
C ALA A 411 -12.94 2.71 18.58
N VAL A 412 -13.79 2.05 19.38
CA VAL A 412 -14.75 1.05 18.88
C VAL A 412 -16.14 1.64 18.61
N SER A 413 -16.33 2.94 18.86
CA SER A 413 -17.59 3.63 18.59
C SER A 413 -17.81 3.83 17.09
N PRO A 414 -19.00 3.48 16.55
CA PRO A 414 -19.36 3.76 15.15
C PRO A 414 -19.33 5.26 14.81
N LYS A 415 -19.41 6.14 15.83
CA LYS A 415 -19.37 7.60 15.65
C LYS A 415 -17.97 8.12 15.31
N GLU A 416 -16.92 7.43 15.75
CA GLU A 416 -15.53 7.86 15.54
C GLU A 416 -14.88 7.18 14.32
N GLY A 417 -15.52 6.13 13.77
CA GLY A 417 -15.19 5.60 12.45
C GLY A 417 -13.81 4.96 12.31
N GLU A 418 -13.23 4.48 13.41
CA GLU A 418 -11.96 3.76 13.41
C GLU A 418 -12.10 2.24 13.21
N PHE A 419 -13.25 1.65 13.53
CA PHE A 419 -13.55 0.24 13.23
C PHE A 419 -14.96 0.05 12.63
N LEU A 420 -15.04 -0.80 11.60
CA LEU A 420 -16.30 -1.39 11.14
C LEU A 420 -16.52 -2.67 11.95
N LEU A 421 -17.58 -2.71 12.76
CA LEU A 421 -18.05 -3.94 13.40
C LEU A 421 -18.48 -4.92 12.31
N SER A 422 -17.70 -6.00 12.14
CA SER A 422 -18.07 -7.11 11.27
C SER A 422 -19.01 -8.05 12.04
N PHE A 423 -20.25 -8.17 11.59
CA PHE A 423 -21.18 -9.18 12.10
C PHE A 423 -21.01 -10.46 11.26
N LYS A 424 -20.61 -11.56 11.92
CA LYS A 424 -20.74 -12.90 11.34
C LYS A 424 -22.20 -13.33 11.46
N PHE A 425 -22.86 -13.56 10.33
CA PHE A 425 -24.12 -14.29 10.31
C PHE A 425 -23.83 -15.79 10.40
N TYR A 426 -24.36 -16.45 11.42
CA TYR A 426 -24.49 -17.90 11.43
C TYR A 426 -25.78 -18.24 10.69
N SER A 427 -25.66 -19.03 9.62
CA SER A 427 -26.79 -19.68 8.94
C SER A 427 -27.22 -20.95 9.66
#